data_AF-A0A9W9YQE3-F1
#
_entry.id   AF-A0A9W9YQE3-F1
#
_cell.length_a   1.000
_cell.length_b   1.000
_cell.length_c   1.000
_cell.angle_alpha   90.00
_cell.angle_beta   90.00
_cell.angle_gamma   90.00
#
_symmetry.space_group_name_H-M   'P 1'
#
loop_
_entity.id
_entity.type
_entity.pdbx_description
1 polymer ?
#
loop_
_entity_poly.entity_id
_entity_poly.type
_entity_poly.pdbx_seq_one_letter_code
_entity_poly.pdbx_strand_id
1 'polypeptide(L)'
;MLAAIDHNMHLLRKLALKNEGGQRDHRKYSKRTQKFHAEIVREEKTYSYFPFLISKMLQRRCQMEGSFYLPSDRNEFDPKQIALTLGMKAPPPTEELMKGPSRFMKKAKS
;
A
#
# COMPACT_ATOMS: atom_id res chain seq x y z
N MET A 1 5.61 13.13 -0.48
CA MET A 1 4.75 14.33 -0.70
C MET A 1 3.74 14.55 0.44
N LEU A 2 2.93 13.54 0.82
CA LEU A 2 1.95 13.66 1.92
C LEU A 2 2.55 14.12 3.26
N ALA A 3 3.72 13.60 3.63
CA ALA A 3 4.41 14.01 4.87
C ALA A 3 4.77 15.51 4.92
N ALA A 4 5.09 16.11 3.78
CA ALA A 4 5.41 17.55 3.71
C ALA A 4 4.15 18.40 3.87
N ILE A 5 3.02 17.97 3.30
CA ILE A 5 1.73 18.63 3.49
C ILE A 5 1.32 18.53 4.96
N ASP A 6 1.41 17.34 5.57
CA ASP A 6 1.10 17.16 7.00
C ASP A 6 1.96 18.05 7.89
N HIS A 7 3.27 18.12 7.62
CA HIS A 7 4.19 18.98 8.34
C HIS A 7 3.77 20.45 8.26
N ASN A 8 3.52 20.95 7.04
CA ASN A 8 3.16 22.35 6.81
C ASN A 8 1.84 22.72 7.50
N MET A 9 0.83 21.85 7.42
CA MET A 9 -0.47 22.09 8.04
C MET A 9 -0.42 22.08 9.58
N HIS A 10 0.64 21.51 10.18
CA HIS A 10 0.80 21.41 11.63
C HIS A 10 1.97 22.24 12.20
N LEU A 11 2.64 23.05 11.37
CA LEU A 11 3.85 23.81 11.75
C LEU A 11 3.55 24.85 12.84
N LEU A 12 2.42 25.55 12.71
CA LEU A 12 2.00 26.66 13.57
C LEU A 12 0.89 26.28 14.57
N ARG A 13 0.86 25.01 15.01
CA ARG A 13 -0.08 24.60 16.06
C ARG A 13 0.10 25.44 17.31
N LYS A 14 -1.02 25.94 17.83
CA LYS A 14 -1.04 26.71 19.07
C LYS A 14 -0.66 25.82 20.26
N LEU A 15 -0.37 26.46 21.38
CA LEU A 15 -0.08 25.78 22.63
C LEU A 15 -1.36 25.14 23.16
N ALA A 16 -1.26 23.92 23.67
CA ALA A 16 -2.40 23.27 24.30
C ALA A 16 -2.73 24.02 25.60
N LEU A 17 -4.01 24.36 25.76
CA LEU A 17 -4.53 24.93 27.00
C LEU A 17 -5.07 23.82 27.90
N LYS A 18 -4.97 24.03 29.21
CA LYS A 18 -5.68 23.25 30.23
C LYS A 18 -7.12 23.75 30.34
N ASN A 19 -7.97 22.93 30.95
CA ASN A 19 -9.39 23.27 31.18
C ASN A 19 -9.57 24.59 31.95
N GLU A 20 -8.58 24.98 32.76
CA GLU A 20 -8.59 26.21 33.58
C GLU A 20 -7.93 27.41 32.88
N GLY A 21 -7.61 27.31 31.58
CA GLY A 21 -7.03 28.41 30.79
C GLY A 21 -5.51 28.58 30.89
N GLY A 22 -4.82 27.80 31.73
CA GLY A 22 -3.36 27.77 31.79
C GLY A 22 -2.72 26.91 30.69
N GLN A 23 -1.45 27.15 30.36
CA GLN A 23 -0.71 26.33 29.40
C GLN A 23 -0.57 24.87 29.89
N ARG A 24 -0.76 23.92 28.97
CA ARG A 24 -0.52 22.50 29.21
C ARG A 24 0.95 22.18 28.95
N ASP A 25 1.68 21.91 30.03
CA ASP A 25 3.07 21.48 29.96
C ASP A 25 3.20 20.01 30.34
N HIS A 26 4.20 19.33 29.78
CA HIS A 26 4.56 17.96 30.12
C HIS A 26 5.98 17.92 30.67
N ARG A 27 6.27 16.98 31.57
CA ARG A 27 7.61 16.73 32.09
C ARG A 27 8.16 15.43 31.53
N LYS A 28 9.32 15.50 30.89
CA LYS A 28 10.03 14.33 30.38
C LYS A 28 11.22 14.01 31.26
N TYR A 29 11.30 12.77 31.73
CA TYR A 29 12.46 12.29 32.50
C TYR A 29 13.55 11.77 31.57
N SER A 30 14.77 12.27 31.71
CA SER A 30 15.95 11.78 30.99
C SER A 30 16.70 10.77 31.84
N LYS A 31 16.70 9.50 31.44
CA LYS A 31 17.46 8.44 32.13
C LYS A 31 18.97 8.69 32.10
N ARG A 32 19.48 9.32 31.02
CA ARG A 32 20.91 9.61 30.84
C ARG A 32 21.41 10.67 31.82
N THR A 33 20.63 11.72 32.05
CA THR A 33 21.01 12.86 32.91
C THR A 33 20.37 12.81 34.29
N GLN A 34 19.47 11.85 34.53
CA GLN A 34 18.67 11.68 35.75
C GLN A 34 17.89 12.94 36.16
N LYS A 35 17.43 13.72 35.17
CA LYS A 35 16.76 15.01 35.37
C LYS A 35 15.44 15.07 34.62
N PHE A 36 14.51 15.86 35.16
CA PHE A 36 13.27 16.24 34.49
C PHE A 36 13.49 17.48 33.62
N HIS A 37 12.92 17.45 32.41
CA HIS A 37 12.87 18.57 31.49
C HIS A 37 11.40 18.93 31.22
N ALA A 38 11.08 20.22 31.24
CA ALA A 38 9.76 20.69 30.85
C ALA A 38 9.69 20.80 29.32
N GLU A 39 8.63 20.25 28.74
CA GLU A 39 8.30 20.39 27.33
C GLU A 39 6.92 21.03 27.19
N ILE A 40 6.84 22.00 26.28
CA ILE A 40 5.60 22.69 25.95
C ILE A 40 4.75 21.79 25.06
N VAL A 41 3.50 21.53 25.45
CA VAL A 41 2.59 20.72 24.64
C VAL A 41 1.84 21.63 23.67
N ARG A 42 1.87 21.26 22.39
CA ARG A 42 1.03 21.90 21.36
C ARG A 42 -0.32 21.18 21.27
N GLU A 43 -1.31 21.87 20.70
CA GLU A 43 -2.62 21.30 20.41
C GLU A 43 -2.53 19.98 19.65
N GLU A 44 -3.56 19.15 19.82
CA GLU A 44 -3.67 17.89 19.10
C GLU A 44 -3.73 18.13 17.58
N LYS A 45 -3.20 17.18 16.81
CA LYS A 45 -3.27 17.28 15.36
C LYS A 45 -4.73 17.17 14.91
N THR A 46 -5.14 18.08 14.03
CA THR A 46 -6.47 18.03 13.43
C THR A 46 -6.33 17.97 11.91
N TYR A 47 -7.17 17.17 11.27
CA TYR A 47 -7.09 16.90 9.84
C TYR A 47 -8.25 17.54 9.07
N SER A 48 -8.70 18.71 9.50
CA SER A 48 -9.82 19.45 8.90
C SER A 48 -9.57 19.86 7.44
N TYR A 49 -8.31 19.84 7.00
CA TYR A 49 -7.91 20.15 5.63
C TYR A 49 -8.05 18.96 4.66
N PHE A 50 -8.28 17.74 5.15
CA PHE A 50 -8.42 16.56 4.29
C PHE A 50 -9.60 16.65 3.31
N PRO A 51 -10.82 17.05 3.73
CA PRO A 51 -11.93 17.22 2.79
C PRO A 51 -11.61 18.17 1.64
N PHE A 52 -10.92 19.27 1.94
CA PHE A 52 -10.46 20.24 0.94
C PHE A 52 -9.40 19.65 0.00
N LEU A 53 -8.47 18.85 0.54
CA LEU A 53 -7.46 18.18 -0.28
C LEU A 53 -8.11 17.19 -1.26
N ILE A 54 -9.06 16.39 -0.75
CA ILE A 54 -9.81 15.41 -1.54
C ILE A 54 -10.62 16.12 -2.64
N SER A 55 -11.34 17.19 -2.31
CA SER A 55 -12.12 17.93 -3.30
C SER A 55 -11.24 18.51 -4.41
N LYS A 56 -10.07 19.07 -4.07
CA LYS A 56 -9.10 19.53 -5.06
C LYS A 56 -8.56 18.40 -5.93
N MET A 57 -8.26 17.23 -5.36
CA MET A 57 -7.81 16.06 -6.12
C MET A 57 -8.88 15.58 -7.10
N LEU A 58 -10.14 15.52 -6.66
CA LEU A 58 -11.27 15.14 -7.52
C LEU A 58 -11.48 16.15 -8.64
N GLN A 59 -11.47 17.45 -8.34
CA GLN A 59 -11.61 18.51 -9.34
C GLN A 59 -10.50 18.44 -10.39
N ARG A 60 -9.23 18.29 -9.94
CA ARG A 60 -8.08 18.08 -10.84
C ARG A 60 -8.32 16.88 -11.73
N ARG A 61 -8.79 15.76 -11.16
CA ARG A 61 -9.05 14.54 -11.92
C ARG A 61 -10.16 14.71 -12.96
N CYS A 62 -11.23 15.43 -12.64
CA CYS A 62 -12.30 15.72 -13.62
C CYS A 62 -11.79 16.56 -14.81
N GLN A 63 -10.75 17.37 -14.60
CA GLN A 63 -10.16 18.23 -15.63
C GLN A 63 -9.03 17.55 -16.42
N MET A 64 -8.53 16.41 -15.97
CA MET A 64 -7.47 15.68 -16.64
C MET A 64 -8.05 14.76 -17.71
N GLU A 65 -7.62 14.94 -18.95
CA GLU A 65 -7.93 14.03 -20.05
C GLU A 65 -6.96 12.84 -20.06
N GLY A 66 -7.47 11.67 -20.46
CA GLY A 66 -6.70 10.42 -20.51
C GLY A 66 -6.90 9.52 -19.29
N SER A 67 -6.33 8.32 -19.36
CA SER A 67 -6.35 7.37 -18.25
C SER A 67 -4.98 7.22 -17.59
N PHE A 68 -4.99 7.03 -16.28
CA PHE A 68 -3.80 6.70 -15.48
C PHE A 68 -3.39 5.23 -15.61
N TYR A 69 -4.03 4.43 -16.46
CA TYR A 69 -3.51 3.12 -16.82
C TYR A 69 -2.22 3.35 -17.63
N LEU A 70 -1.08 3.37 -16.95
CA LEU A 70 0.12 2.85 -17.59
C LEU A 70 -0.23 1.40 -17.96
N PRO A 71 -0.03 0.98 -19.22
CA PRO A 71 0.03 -0.44 -19.50
C PRO A 71 0.98 -1.03 -18.46
N SER A 72 0.51 -1.99 -17.66
CA SER A 72 1.42 -2.83 -16.90
C SER A 72 2.52 -3.24 -17.88
N ASP A 73 3.79 -3.13 -17.49
CA ASP A 73 4.85 -3.77 -18.25
C ASP A 73 4.36 -5.18 -18.57
N ARG A 74 4.26 -5.48 -19.86
CA ARG A 74 3.81 -6.80 -20.30
C ARG A 74 4.79 -7.76 -19.64
N ASN A 75 4.30 -8.60 -18.75
CA ASN A 75 5.16 -9.56 -18.07
C ASN A 75 5.72 -10.47 -19.16
N GLU A 76 7.00 -10.29 -19.49
CA GLU A 76 7.71 -11.06 -20.51
C GLU A 76 7.66 -12.57 -20.21
N PHE A 77 7.44 -12.92 -18.93
CA PHE A 77 7.25 -14.28 -18.45
C PHE A 77 5.79 -14.66 -18.19
N ASP A 78 4.80 -13.92 -18.71
CA ASP A 78 3.42 -14.40 -18.69
C ASP A 78 3.38 -15.74 -19.44
N PRO A 79 3.10 -16.88 -18.78
CA PRO A 79 3.12 -18.19 -19.42
C PRO A 79 2.12 -18.31 -20.58
N LYS A 80 1.12 -17.41 -20.66
CA LYS A 80 0.21 -17.29 -21.79
C LYS A 80 0.85 -16.67 -23.04
N GLN A 81 1.96 -15.94 -22.88
CA GLN A 81 2.66 -15.21 -23.94
C GLN A 81 3.95 -15.90 -24.39
N ILE A 82 4.56 -16.75 -23.55
CA ILE A 82 5.83 -17.45 -23.83
C ILE A 82 5.76 -18.37 -25.06
N ALA A 83 4.58 -18.81 -25.47
CA ALA A 83 4.48 -19.70 -26.62
C ALA A 83 3.26 -19.40 -27.51
N LEU A 84 3.47 -18.55 -28.52
CA LEU A 84 2.56 -18.44 -29.65
C LEU A 84 2.42 -19.78 -30.42
N THR A 85 3.43 -20.66 -30.31
CA THR A 85 3.63 -21.83 -31.18
C THR A 85 3.69 -23.17 -30.42
N LEU A 86 3.58 -23.19 -29.08
CA LEU A 86 3.22 -24.44 -28.39
C LEU A 86 1.73 -24.62 -28.60
N GLY A 87 1.39 -25.15 -29.77
CA GLY A 87 0.01 -25.44 -30.14
C GLY A 87 -0.67 -26.10 -28.95
N MET A 88 -1.80 -25.52 -28.52
CA MET A 88 -2.73 -26.19 -27.62
C MET A 88 -3.13 -27.48 -28.33
N LYS A 89 -2.37 -28.56 -28.16
CA LYS A 89 -2.83 -29.88 -28.54
C LYS A 89 -4.12 -30.05 -27.77
N ALA A 90 -5.21 -30.22 -28.49
CA ALA A 90 -6.48 -30.55 -27.87
C ALA A 90 -6.21 -31.73 -26.92
N PRO A 91 -6.69 -31.67 -25.67
CA PRO A 91 -6.47 -32.76 -24.73
C PRO A 91 -6.99 -34.04 -25.38
N PRO A 92 -6.22 -35.15 -25.34
CA PRO A 92 -6.69 -36.41 -25.90
C PRO A 92 -7.98 -36.84 -25.18
N PRO A 93 -8.89 -37.54 -25.88
CA PRO A 93 -10.15 -37.98 -25.29
C PRO A 93 -9.90 -38.89 -24.09
N THR A 94 -10.77 -38.77 -23.07
CA THR A 94 -10.61 -39.46 -21.78
C THR A 94 -10.47 -40.97 -21.94
N GLU A 95 -11.13 -41.57 -22.93
CA GLU A 95 -11.04 -42.99 -23.24
C GLU A 95 -9.62 -43.46 -23.61
N GLU A 96 -8.83 -42.60 -24.26
CA GLU A 96 -7.43 -42.91 -24.59
C GLU A 96 -6.52 -42.79 -23.37
N LEU A 97 -6.79 -41.82 -22.49
CA LEU A 97 -6.06 -41.64 -21.24
C LEU A 97 -6.22 -42.85 -20.30
N MET A 98 -7.40 -43.47 -20.28
CA MET A 98 -7.69 -44.65 -19.45
C MET A 98 -7.00 -45.93 -19.95
N LYS A 99 -6.54 -45.96 -21.21
CA LYS A 99 -5.81 -47.11 -21.81
C LYS A 99 -4.29 -46.98 -21.66
N GLY A 100 -3.80 -45.81 -21.26
CA GLY A 100 -2.37 -45.55 -21.13
C GLY A 100 -1.74 -46.34 -19.99
N PRO A 101 -0.54 -46.92 -20.18
CA PRO A 101 0.14 -47.62 -19.09
C PRO A 101 0.43 -46.64 -17.95
N SER A 102 -0.04 -46.97 -16.75
CA SER A 102 0.27 -46.19 -15.55
C SER A 102 1.79 -46.22 -15.31
N ARG A 103 2.39 -45.04 -15.16
CA ARG A 103 3.80 -44.85 -14.80
C ARG A 103 4.21 -45.63 -13.54
N PHE A 104 3.25 -45.92 -12.66
CA PHE A 104 3.47 -46.59 -11.38
C PHE A 104 3.34 -48.11 -11.46
N MET A 105 2.91 -48.66 -12.60
CA MET A 105 2.89 -50.10 -12.81
C MET A 105 4.31 -50.57 -13.17
N LYS A 106 5.05 -51.08 -12.18
CA LYS A 106 6.30 -51.79 -12.43
C LYS A 106 6.01 -53.01 -13.32
N LYS A 107 6.66 -53.11 -14.47
CA LYS A 107 6.69 -54.38 -15.23
C LYS A 107 7.31 -55.45 -14.34
N ALA A 108 6.58 -56.53 -14.06
CA ALA A 108 7.17 -57.73 -13.48
C ALA A 108 8.26 -58.21 -14.45
N LYS A 109 9.49 -58.32 -13.96
CA LYS A 109 10.60 -58.87 -14.74
C LYS A 109 10.33 -60.37 -14.94
N SER A 110 10.20 -60.78 -16.20
CA SER A 110 10.37 -62.18 -16.62
C SER A 110 11.86 -62.50 -16.71
#